data_AF-A0A9Q7XPI2-F1
#
_entry.id   AF-A0A9Q7XPI2-F1
#
_cell.length_a   1.000
_cell.length_b   1.000
_cell.length_c   1.000
_cell.angle_alpha   90.00
_cell.angle_beta   90.00
_cell.angle_gamma   90.00
#
_symmetry.space_group_name_H-M   'P 1'
#
loop_
_entity.id
_entity.type
_entity.pdbx_description
1 polymer ?
#
loop_
_entity_poly.entity_id
_entity_poly.type
_entity_poly.pdbx_seq_one_letter_code
_entity_poly.pdbx_strand_id
1 'polypeptide(L)'
;MIPSIPSSPSWRATLPCLSTLLLLTLALLFTLTPSPTIASATTLLKRDAFTDVRGTIGDHSLSSVGSCPHGAYPRSLAVTSTSSIFTWYSKAPHDEADAESAFIIIHGVNRNANAYWTILNNAWAKARDAGLGSARPNSIRVAPLFFSTLEDAKAYDAGQLGWGDPNAWTAGEGSTHPAGSGVSSFAVLDMFLDRFSDKGAYPKMKTITFVAHGGGAQMLQRYAVLGKSNPDPTRLSVRYVVGDPSSELYFTPDRPVGVDTASCPTWNDYRYGINKYTAPYAELSASRAPALFRSYVSKEVRYVVGFSDEASENGDQTCMAHAVGGEKRRNRSLAYWKYIHLLSGGTSPDQLTKFPGTFPALDPKYGQTSQTNIPRSSITVATRFRGVEVKHSLTTIDGVGHSASKIYGSTAGRNALFADQKSSGSGDVPDLSNELNGYTADEAGAKNYAGGDDQIGGDDQIGDDDQVGGDGQIGDDDQVGGDDQIGDDDQVGGDGQIGDDDQVGGDGQIGDDDQVGGDGQIGDDDQVGGDDQIGDDDQVGGDDQIGR
;
A
#
# COMPACT_ATOMS: atom_id res chain seq x y z
N MET A 1 2.92 13.88 65.37
CA MET A 1 2.14 13.33 66.50
C MET A 1 0.70 13.77 66.32
N ILE A 2 -0.28 12.91 66.59
CA ILE A 2 -1.73 13.20 66.51
C ILE A 2 -2.27 13.34 67.94
N PRO A 3 -3.18 14.30 68.21
CA PRO A 3 -4.46 13.99 68.88
C PRO A 3 -5.63 14.74 68.19
N SER A 4 -6.71 14.12 67.70
CA SER A 4 -7.80 13.33 68.32
C SER A 4 -9.09 14.13 68.64
N ILE A 5 -10.25 13.49 68.46
CA ILE A 5 -11.62 14.06 68.37
C ILE A 5 -12.38 13.84 69.70
N PRO A 6 -13.37 14.70 70.05
CA PRO A 6 -14.70 14.21 70.50
C PRO A 6 -15.87 15.05 69.92
N SER A 7 -16.85 14.49 69.20
CA SER A 7 -18.06 13.74 69.64
C SER A 7 -19.32 14.61 69.84
N SER A 8 -20.45 14.18 69.27
CA SER A 8 -21.78 14.83 69.28
C SER A 8 -22.66 14.42 70.48
N PRO A 9 -23.84 15.05 70.63
CA PRO A 9 -25.07 14.26 70.86
C PRO A 9 -26.27 14.72 70.00
N SER A 10 -27.38 13.98 70.10
CA SER A 10 -28.52 13.97 69.15
C SER A 10 -29.90 14.08 69.86
N TRP A 11 -30.99 13.68 69.17
CA TRP A 11 -32.41 13.54 69.62
C TRP A 11 -33.32 14.80 69.57
N ARG A 12 -34.63 14.75 69.28
CA ARG A 12 -35.50 13.93 68.37
C ARG A 12 -36.98 14.46 68.47
N ALA A 13 -37.81 14.25 67.43
CA ALA A 13 -39.30 14.09 67.47
C ALA A 13 -40.18 15.33 67.85
N THR A 14 -41.46 15.52 67.44
CA THR A 14 -42.43 14.81 66.54
C THR A 14 -43.62 15.72 66.13
N LEU A 15 -44.33 15.43 65.01
CA LEU A 15 -45.66 15.99 64.65
C LEU A 15 -46.82 15.24 65.37
N PRO A 16 -48.12 15.64 65.24
CA PRO A 16 -48.99 14.99 64.22
C PRO A 16 -50.25 15.76 63.68
N CYS A 17 -50.73 15.35 62.47
CA CYS A 17 -52.13 15.09 62.01
C CYS A 17 -53.30 16.12 62.20
N LEU A 18 -54.40 16.17 61.42
CA LEU A 18 -54.90 15.59 60.13
C LEU A 18 -56.01 16.56 59.58
N SER A 19 -56.46 16.56 58.32
CA SER A 19 -57.59 15.72 57.83
C SER A 19 -57.97 16.00 56.35
N THR A 20 -58.03 14.96 55.50
CA THR A 20 -59.03 14.59 54.44
C THR A 20 -59.66 15.64 53.49
N LEU A 21 -60.00 15.40 52.21
CA LEU A 21 -60.16 14.21 51.32
C LEU A 21 -60.03 14.76 49.86
N LEU A 22 -59.48 14.13 48.82
CA LEU A 22 -59.76 12.83 48.16
C LEU A 22 -58.77 12.70 46.94
N LEU A 23 -58.89 11.74 46.02
CA LEU A 23 -58.35 10.37 46.04
C LEU A 23 -58.74 9.60 44.75
N LEU A 24 -57.82 9.42 43.77
CA LEU A 24 -57.74 8.29 42.79
C LEU A 24 -56.53 8.60 41.85
N THR A 25 -55.35 7.94 41.82
CA THR A 25 -54.89 6.54 41.85
C THR A 25 -55.08 5.73 40.56
N LEU A 26 -53.99 5.56 39.80
CA LEU A 26 -53.50 4.22 39.44
C LEU A 26 -51.97 4.27 39.23
N ALA A 27 -51.28 3.19 39.60
CA ALA A 27 -49.82 3.06 39.50
C ALA A 27 -49.45 1.99 38.47
N LEU A 28 -48.23 2.07 37.92
CA LEU A 28 -47.54 0.90 37.42
C LEU A 28 -46.02 1.08 37.58
N LEU A 29 -45.39 0.16 38.32
CA LEU A 29 -43.94 -0.03 38.23
C LEU A 29 -43.65 -0.64 36.86
N PHE A 30 -42.67 -0.10 36.14
CA PHE A 30 -41.95 -0.86 35.14
C PHE A 30 -40.46 -0.86 35.45
N THR A 31 -39.89 -2.06 35.47
CA THR A 31 -38.45 -2.30 35.56
C THR A 31 -37.76 -1.70 34.36
N LEU A 32 -36.81 -0.79 34.59
CA LEU A 32 -35.85 -0.38 33.56
C LEU A 32 -34.85 -1.51 33.33
N THR A 33 -35.22 -2.44 32.45
CA THR A 33 -34.22 -3.22 31.71
C THR A 33 -33.51 -2.26 30.75
N PRO A 34 -32.18 -2.34 30.59
CA PRO A 34 -31.51 -1.60 29.54
C PRO A 34 -31.88 -2.23 28.20
N SER A 35 -32.83 -1.63 27.48
CA SER A 35 -32.93 -1.88 26.03
C SER A 35 -31.59 -1.50 25.41
N PRO A 36 -31.02 -2.31 24.51
CA PRO A 36 -29.82 -1.92 23.81
C PRO A 36 -30.17 -0.69 22.99
N THR A 37 -29.58 0.46 23.33
CA THR A 37 -29.48 1.56 22.39
C THR A 37 -28.72 1.01 21.20
N ILE A 38 -29.44 0.73 20.11
CA ILE A 38 -28.82 0.57 18.79
C ILE A 38 -27.91 1.77 18.65
N ALA A 39 -26.61 1.53 18.56
CA ALA A 39 -25.65 2.59 18.33
C ALA A 39 -26.08 3.26 17.02
N SER A 40 -26.67 4.45 17.12
CA SER A 40 -26.97 5.26 15.95
C SER A 40 -25.65 5.37 15.21
N ALA A 41 -25.60 4.85 13.98
CA ALA A 41 -24.38 4.77 13.21
C ALA A 41 -23.76 6.16 13.22
N THR A 42 -22.68 6.32 13.99
CA THR A 42 -22.04 7.61 14.15
C THR A 42 -21.51 7.96 12.78
N THR A 43 -22.16 8.93 12.14
CA THR A 43 -21.61 9.60 10.98
C THR A 43 -20.21 10.02 11.38
N LEU A 44 -19.22 9.32 10.82
CA LEU A 44 -17.83 9.57 11.11
C LEU A 44 -17.61 11.04 10.77
N LEU A 45 -17.26 11.82 11.79
CA LEU A 45 -17.17 13.27 11.66
C LEU A 45 -16.25 13.57 10.48
N LYS A 46 -16.74 14.42 9.57
CA LYS A 46 -15.98 15.02 8.48
C LYS A 46 -14.57 15.40 8.97
N ARG A 47 -13.54 14.67 8.51
CA ARG A 47 -12.17 14.71 9.09
C ARG A 47 -11.25 15.60 8.27
N ASP A 48 -11.24 15.33 6.97
CA ASP A 48 -10.30 15.87 5.99
C ASP A 48 -10.97 15.97 4.61
N ALA A 49 -10.33 16.67 3.68
CA ALA A 49 -10.90 16.97 2.37
C ALA A 49 -11.30 15.70 1.57
N PHE A 50 -10.55 14.61 1.67
CA PHE A 50 -10.83 13.37 0.95
C PHE A 50 -12.10 12.69 1.48
N THR A 51 -12.16 12.47 2.79
CA THR A 51 -13.31 11.85 3.46
C THR A 51 -14.56 12.73 3.37
N ASP A 52 -14.41 14.05 3.33
CA ASP A 52 -15.50 15.03 3.21
C ASP A 52 -16.23 15.02 1.86
N VAL A 53 -15.54 14.58 0.79
CA VAL A 53 -16.01 14.59 -0.61
C VAL A 53 -16.31 13.17 -1.11
N ARG A 54 -15.34 12.24 -1.03
CA ARG A 54 -15.49 10.87 -1.54
C ARG A 54 -16.22 9.95 -0.54
N GLY A 55 -16.10 10.21 0.76
CA GLY A 55 -16.60 9.33 1.81
C GLY A 55 -15.74 8.09 2.04
N THR A 56 -16.32 7.08 2.71
CA THR A 56 -15.60 5.87 3.20
C THR A 56 -16.27 4.56 2.78
N ILE A 57 -17.24 4.61 1.86
CA ILE A 57 -18.03 3.45 1.41
C ILE A 57 -17.29 2.76 0.25
N GLY A 58 -17.27 1.42 0.25
CA GLY A 58 -16.64 0.62 -0.81
C GLY A 58 -15.13 0.36 -0.60
N ASP A 59 -14.58 0.75 0.55
CA ASP A 59 -13.20 0.42 0.91
C ASP A 59 -13.06 -1.03 1.39
N HIS A 60 -11.87 -1.62 1.17
CA HIS A 60 -11.59 -3.01 1.53
C HIS A 60 -11.65 -3.24 3.05
N SER A 61 -12.39 -4.27 3.49
CA SER A 61 -12.52 -4.71 4.90
C SER A 61 -11.58 -5.88 5.21
N LEU A 62 -10.97 -5.89 6.40
CA LEU A 62 -10.12 -7.00 6.85
C LEU A 62 -10.87 -7.94 7.80
N SER A 63 -10.93 -9.22 7.45
CA SER A 63 -11.40 -10.30 8.34
C SER A 63 -10.29 -10.87 9.21
N SER A 64 -9.02 -10.71 8.82
CA SER A 64 -7.82 -11.16 9.52
C SER A 64 -6.60 -10.31 9.12
N VAL A 65 -5.44 -10.58 9.73
CA VAL A 65 -4.14 -9.96 9.38
C VAL A 65 -3.47 -10.55 8.13
N GLY A 66 -4.13 -11.52 7.47
CA GLY A 66 -3.57 -12.31 6.37
C GLY A 66 -2.75 -13.53 6.83
N SER A 67 -2.32 -14.35 5.88
CA SER A 67 -1.36 -15.43 6.10
C SER A 67 0.00 -14.88 6.53
N CYS A 68 0.72 -15.63 7.37
CA CYS A 68 2.07 -15.25 7.81
C CYS A 68 3.07 -15.38 6.65
N PRO A 69 3.76 -14.31 6.23
CA PRO A 69 4.78 -14.39 5.19
C PRO A 69 5.92 -15.34 5.55
N HIS A 70 6.50 -16.01 4.54
CA HIS A 70 7.68 -16.85 4.73
C HIS A 70 8.85 -16.04 5.31
N GLY A 71 9.44 -16.49 6.42
CA GLY A 71 10.53 -15.78 7.10
C GLY A 71 10.09 -14.61 8.00
N ALA A 72 8.79 -14.36 8.13
CA ALA A 72 8.21 -13.43 9.10
C ALA A 72 7.62 -14.17 10.32
N TYR A 73 7.22 -13.41 11.33
CA TYR A 73 6.36 -13.83 12.43
C TYR A 73 5.46 -12.65 12.86
N PRO A 74 4.27 -12.89 13.45
CA PRO A 74 3.40 -11.82 13.94
C PRO A 74 3.97 -11.21 15.22
N ARG A 75 4.00 -9.88 15.32
CA ARG A 75 4.46 -9.18 16.52
C ARG A 75 3.71 -7.88 16.75
N SER A 76 3.08 -7.75 17.91
CA SER A 76 2.53 -6.47 18.39
C SER A 76 3.65 -5.63 19.03
N LEU A 77 3.83 -4.39 18.56
CA LEU A 77 4.80 -3.43 19.11
C LEU A 77 4.06 -2.32 19.85
N ALA A 78 4.42 -2.09 21.12
CA ALA A 78 3.84 -1.01 21.92
C ALA A 78 4.15 0.36 21.30
N VAL A 79 3.10 1.17 21.10
CA VAL A 79 3.17 2.56 20.64
C VAL A 79 2.92 3.52 21.81
N THR A 80 2.07 3.12 22.75
CA THR A 80 1.89 3.77 24.05
C THR A 80 1.94 2.73 25.17
N SER A 81 1.77 3.14 26.43
CA SER A 81 1.61 2.23 27.57
C SER A 81 0.32 1.38 27.51
N THR A 82 -0.64 1.72 26.65
CA THR A 82 -1.97 1.08 26.58
C THR A 82 -2.39 0.68 25.16
N SER A 83 -1.52 0.87 24.16
CA SER A 83 -1.82 0.53 22.77
C SER A 83 -0.60 0.08 21.98
N SER A 84 -0.82 -0.78 21.00
CA SER A 84 0.20 -1.38 20.14
C SER A 84 -0.20 -1.34 18.66
N ILE A 85 0.77 -1.53 17.78
CA ILE A 85 0.54 -1.78 16.35
C ILE A 85 0.86 -3.23 16.04
N PHE A 86 0.02 -3.91 15.25
CA PHE A 86 0.35 -5.23 14.70
C PHE A 86 1.42 -5.07 13.62
N THR A 87 2.38 -6.00 13.58
CA THR A 87 3.40 -6.06 12.52
C THR A 87 3.67 -7.47 12.07
N TRP A 88 3.94 -7.64 10.77
CA TRP A 88 4.76 -8.75 10.28
C TRP A 88 6.23 -8.39 10.48
N TYR A 89 6.97 -9.21 11.22
CA TYR A 89 8.32 -8.91 11.67
C TYR A 89 9.28 -10.02 11.23
N SER A 90 10.49 -9.66 10.79
CA SER A 90 11.45 -10.64 10.27
C SER A 90 12.04 -11.55 11.35
N LYS A 91 12.17 -12.85 11.05
CA LYS A 91 12.92 -13.83 11.89
C LYS A 91 14.44 -13.59 11.95
N ALA A 92 14.97 -12.71 11.09
CA ALA A 92 16.37 -12.33 11.03
C ALA A 92 16.55 -10.81 11.26
N PRO A 93 17.66 -10.36 11.88
CA PRO A 93 18.67 -11.17 12.58
C PRO A 93 18.09 -11.91 13.80
N HIS A 94 18.76 -12.97 14.25
CA HIS A 94 18.32 -13.74 15.43
C HIS A 94 18.42 -12.92 16.72
N ASP A 95 19.49 -12.14 16.87
CA ASP A 95 19.60 -11.09 17.89
C ASP A 95 19.39 -9.72 17.23
N GLU A 96 18.47 -8.93 17.76
CA GLU A 96 18.20 -7.57 17.28
C GLU A 96 19.38 -6.62 17.50
N ALA A 97 20.24 -6.88 18.49
CA ALA A 97 21.45 -6.09 18.71
C ALA A 97 22.47 -6.22 17.56
N ASP A 98 22.35 -7.26 16.74
CA ASP A 98 23.17 -7.46 15.54
C ASP A 98 22.69 -6.67 14.32
N ALA A 99 21.50 -6.07 14.37
CA ALA A 99 20.89 -5.39 13.22
C ALA A 99 21.71 -4.17 12.75
N GLU A 100 22.05 -4.16 11.46
CA GLU A 100 22.73 -3.05 10.80
C GLU A 100 21.77 -2.14 10.02
N SER A 101 20.61 -2.67 9.62
CA SER A 101 19.56 -1.93 8.92
C SER A 101 18.16 -2.32 9.41
N ALA A 102 17.24 -1.36 9.42
CA ALA A 102 15.81 -1.60 9.62
C ALA A 102 15.02 -1.05 8.42
N PHE A 103 14.17 -1.90 7.86
CA PHE A 103 13.28 -1.58 6.74
C PHE A 103 11.83 -1.67 7.22
N ILE A 104 11.08 -0.57 7.11
CA ILE A 104 9.67 -0.49 7.52
C ILE A 104 8.85 -0.23 6.26
N ILE A 105 8.10 -1.24 5.80
CA ILE A 105 7.24 -1.13 4.62
C ILE A 105 5.78 -0.91 4.98
N ILE A 106 5.22 0.19 4.48
CA ILE A 106 3.81 0.57 4.69
C ILE A 106 3.01 0.16 3.46
N HIS A 107 1.93 -0.59 3.69
CA HIS A 107 1.00 -1.04 2.66
C HIS A 107 0.23 0.13 2.02
N GLY A 108 -0.43 -0.13 0.89
CA GLY A 108 -1.39 0.81 0.29
C GLY A 108 -2.79 0.71 0.92
N VAL A 109 -3.80 1.12 0.16
CA VAL A 109 -5.21 1.21 0.61
C VAL A 109 -5.89 -0.15 0.78
N ASN A 110 -5.34 -1.23 0.19
CA ASN A 110 -5.86 -2.59 0.38
C ASN A 110 -5.45 -3.22 1.72
N ARG A 111 -4.47 -2.62 2.42
CA ARG A 111 -4.07 -2.96 3.81
C ARG A 111 -3.63 -4.42 3.98
N ASN A 112 -3.01 -4.93 2.93
CA ASN A 112 -2.37 -6.24 2.79
C ASN A 112 -0.91 -6.23 3.26
N ALA A 113 -0.70 -5.96 4.56
CA ALA A 113 0.64 -5.86 5.16
C ALA A 113 1.51 -7.12 4.96
N ASN A 114 0.90 -8.31 4.88
CA ASN A 114 1.60 -9.57 4.61
C ASN A 114 2.28 -9.56 3.23
N ALA A 115 1.53 -9.22 2.18
CA ALA A 115 2.06 -9.17 0.82
C ALA A 115 3.12 -8.06 0.65
N TYR A 116 2.90 -6.90 1.27
CA TYR A 116 3.91 -5.83 1.30
C TYR A 116 5.20 -6.25 2.02
N TRP A 117 5.11 -7.04 3.10
CA TRP A 117 6.30 -7.65 3.72
C TRP A 117 7.02 -8.59 2.75
N THR A 118 6.29 -9.45 2.04
CA THR A 118 6.86 -10.36 1.02
C THR A 118 7.57 -9.58 -0.09
N ILE A 119 6.97 -8.50 -0.61
CA ILE A 119 7.59 -7.64 -1.62
C ILE A 119 8.92 -7.05 -1.13
N LEU A 120 8.95 -6.53 0.11
CA LEU A 120 10.19 -6.02 0.72
C LEU A 120 11.24 -7.13 0.91
N ASN A 121 10.83 -8.30 1.38
CA ASN A 121 11.73 -9.45 1.59
C ASN A 121 12.31 -9.96 0.25
N ASN A 122 11.44 -10.04 -0.77
CA ASN A 122 11.65 -10.19 -2.21
C ASN A 122 12.84 -9.35 -2.72
N ALA A 123 12.64 -8.03 -2.60
CA ALA A 123 13.58 -7.01 -3.02
C ALA A 123 14.87 -7.03 -2.20
N TRP A 124 14.78 -7.27 -0.88
CA TRP A 124 15.92 -7.34 0.03
C TRP A 124 16.82 -8.55 -0.24
N ALA A 125 16.26 -9.73 -0.50
CA ALA A 125 17.05 -10.93 -0.81
C ALA A 125 17.87 -10.71 -2.10
N LYS A 126 17.19 -10.32 -3.18
CA LYS A 126 17.83 -9.97 -4.47
C LYS A 126 18.87 -8.85 -4.34
N ALA A 127 18.68 -7.90 -3.42
CA ALA A 127 19.66 -6.84 -3.13
C ALA A 127 20.84 -7.33 -2.28
N ARG A 128 20.59 -8.17 -1.27
CA ARG A 128 21.59 -8.76 -0.37
C ARG A 128 22.58 -9.62 -1.15
N ASP A 129 22.05 -10.47 -2.04
CA ASP A 129 22.86 -11.41 -2.83
C ASP A 129 23.70 -10.67 -3.89
N ALA A 130 23.20 -9.53 -4.39
CA ALA A 130 23.96 -8.58 -5.20
C ALA A 130 24.90 -7.65 -4.39
N GLY A 131 25.00 -7.79 -3.06
CA GLY A 131 25.84 -6.94 -2.20
C GLY A 131 25.42 -5.46 -2.11
N LEU A 132 24.15 -5.15 -2.43
CA LEU A 132 23.68 -3.78 -2.68
C LEU A 132 23.46 -2.97 -1.39
N GLY A 133 24.40 -2.08 -1.08
CA GLY A 133 24.20 -0.96 -0.15
C GLY A 133 23.80 -1.38 1.27
N SER A 134 22.59 -1.02 1.71
CA SER A 134 22.05 -1.33 3.04
C SER A 134 21.37 -2.70 3.16
N ALA A 135 21.23 -3.48 2.07
CA ALA A 135 20.66 -4.83 2.12
C ALA A 135 21.65 -5.83 2.75
N ARG A 136 21.82 -5.79 4.08
CA ARG A 136 22.74 -6.65 4.83
C ARG A 136 22.02 -7.91 5.36
N PRO A 137 22.70 -9.06 5.55
CA PRO A 137 22.08 -10.24 6.19
C PRO A 137 21.41 -9.91 7.53
N ASN A 138 22.05 -9.07 8.36
CA ASN A 138 21.51 -8.57 9.62
C ASN A 138 20.59 -7.35 9.39
N SER A 139 19.49 -7.56 8.66
CA SER A 139 18.47 -6.53 8.43
C SER A 139 17.13 -6.93 9.02
N ILE A 140 16.55 -6.04 9.82
CA ILE A 140 15.17 -6.12 10.28
C ILE A 140 14.25 -5.67 9.13
N ARG A 141 13.19 -6.45 8.84
CA ARG A 141 12.11 -6.06 7.91
C ARG A 141 10.78 -6.12 8.66
N VAL A 142 10.04 -5.01 8.62
CA VAL A 142 8.76 -4.86 9.33
C VAL A 142 7.69 -4.33 8.38
N ALA A 143 6.49 -4.90 8.45
CA ALA A 143 5.30 -4.33 7.83
C ALA A 143 4.21 -4.11 8.90
N PRO A 144 4.01 -2.87 9.39
CA PRO A 144 2.87 -2.53 10.25
C PRO A 144 1.55 -2.63 9.49
N LEU A 145 0.48 -2.96 10.22
CA LEU A 145 -0.89 -3.02 9.69
C LEU A 145 -1.77 -1.95 10.36
N PHE A 146 -2.32 -1.03 9.55
CA PHE A 146 -3.17 0.06 10.02
C PHE A 146 -4.66 -0.32 9.87
N PHE A 147 -5.27 -0.71 10.99
CA PHE A 147 -6.66 -1.19 11.01
C PHE A 147 -7.71 -0.06 10.90
N SER A 148 -8.89 -0.44 10.43
CA SER A 148 -10.11 0.36 10.43
C SER A 148 -11.02 -0.12 11.56
N THR A 149 -11.34 0.75 12.51
CA THR A 149 -12.36 0.51 13.54
C THR A 149 -13.76 0.33 12.93
N LEU A 150 -13.99 0.88 11.74
CA LEU A 150 -15.26 0.71 11.03
C LEU A 150 -15.40 -0.68 10.40
N GLU A 151 -14.34 -1.16 9.74
CA GLU A 151 -14.43 -2.31 8.81
C GLU A 151 -13.71 -3.58 9.29
N ASP A 152 -12.81 -3.50 10.28
CA ASP A 152 -11.89 -4.60 10.62
C ASP A 152 -12.08 -5.18 12.02
N ALA A 153 -13.27 -5.03 12.63
CA ALA A 153 -13.51 -5.42 14.02
C ALA A 153 -13.24 -6.91 14.36
N LYS A 154 -12.95 -7.75 13.35
CA LYS A 154 -12.54 -9.16 13.48
C LYS A 154 -11.01 -9.38 13.37
N ALA A 155 -10.27 -8.42 12.80
CA ALA A 155 -8.85 -8.59 12.47
C ALA A 155 -7.88 -8.06 13.54
N TYR A 156 -8.35 -7.24 14.49
CA TYR A 156 -7.52 -6.63 15.54
C TYR A 156 -7.99 -6.98 16.96
N ASP A 157 -7.06 -6.93 17.92
CA ASP A 157 -7.33 -7.18 19.35
C ASP A 157 -7.58 -5.89 20.16
N ALA A 158 -8.03 -6.05 21.42
CA ALA A 158 -8.40 -4.95 22.32
C ALA A 158 -7.27 -3.95 22.65
N GLY A 159 -6.00 -4.29 22.40
CA GLY A 159 -4.84 -3.41 22.57
C GLY A 159 -4.25 -2.88 21.26
N GLN A 160 -4.76 -3.30 20.09
CA GLN A 160 -4.24 -2.86 18.80
C GLN A 160 -4.86 -1.53 18.34
N LEU A 161 -4.04 -0.68 17.70
CA LEU A 161 -4.46 0.61 17.18
C LEU A 161 -5.32 0.46 15.92
N GLY A 162 -6.47 1.13 15.89
CA GLY A 162 -7.36 1.23 14.73
C GLY A 162 -7.86 2.66 14.51
N TRP A 163 -8.05 3.05 13.26
CA TRP A 163 -8.48 4.38 12.83
C TRP A 163 -9.93 4.36 12.35
N GLY A 164 -10.59 5.53 12.37
CA GLY A 164 -12.04 5.58 12.22
C GLY A 164 -12.60 5.21 10.84
N ASP A 165 -11.76 5.00 9.83
CA ASP A 165 -12.12 4.44 8.51
C ASP A 165 -10.87 3.82 7.85
N PRO A 166 -11.02 3.03 6.75
CA PRO A 166 -9.92 2.38 6.04
C PRO A 166 -8.85 3.29 5.42
N ASN A 167 -9.06 4.60 5.38
CA ASN A 167 -8.18 5.60 4.76
C ASN A 167 -7.68 6.68 5.73
N ALA A 168 -8.27 6.84 6.91
CA ALA A 168 -7.92 7.86 7.90
C ALA A 168 -6.44 7.79 8.35
N TRP A 169 -5.88 6.58 8.47
CA TRP A 169 -4.46 6.38 8.79
C TRP A 169 -3.51 7.01 7.74
N THR A 170 -3.93 7.15 6.47
CA THR A 170 -3.09 7.77 5.42
C THR A 170 -2.90 9.28 5.63
N ALA A 171 -3.75 9.90 6.44
CA ALA A 171 -3.76 11.34 6.72
C ALA A 171 -3.08 11.72 8.04
N GLY A 172 -2.65 10.76 8.86
CA GLY A 172 -2.11 11.06 10.19
C GLY A 172 -3.17 11.17 11.28
N GLU A 173 -4.43 10.81 11.00
CA GLU A 173 -5.56 10.94 11.95
C GLU A 173 -5.32 10.23 13.27
N GLY A 174 -6.07 10.64 14.30
CA GLY A 174 -6.07 9.97 15.60
C GLY A 174 -6.77 8.62 15.55
N SER A 175 -6.19 7.63 16.22
CA SER A 175 -6.80 6.31 16.39
C SER A 175 -8.09 6.39 17.21
N THR A 176 -9.12 5.68 16.75
CA THR A 176 -10.41 5.49 17.42
C THR A 176 -10.45 4.24 18.27
N HIS A 177 -9.55 3.29 18.03
CA HIS A 177 -9.36 2.09 18.84
C HIS A 177 -7.92 1.99 19.37
N PRO A 178 -7.68 1.62 20.65
CA PRO A 178 -8.67 1.51 21.72
C PRO A 178 -9.43 2.83 21.96
N ALA A 179 -10.63 2.77 22.54
CA ALA A 179 -11.47 3.97 22.69
C ALA A 179 -10.74 5.08 23.49
N GLY A 180 -10.70 6.28 22.94
CA GLY A 180 -9.99 7.43 23.54
C GLY A 180 -8.47 7.44 23.36
N SER A 181 -7.90 6.52 22.58
CA SER A 181 -6.45 6.45 22.32
C SER A 181 -5.90 7.68 21.58
N GLY A 182 -6.56 8.13 20.51
CA GLY A 182 -6.23 9.38 19.81
C GLY A 182 -4.81 9.44 19.19
N VAL A 183 -4.16 8.29 19.00
CA VAL A 183 -2.77 8.19 18.54
C VAL A 183 -2.73 8.46 17.04
N SER A 184 -2.02 9.52 16.63
CA SER A 184 -1.76 9.78 15.21
C SER A 184 -1.05 8.58 14.57
N SER A 185 -1.45 8.19 13.36
CA SER A 185 -0.69 7.16 12.61
C SER A 185 0.76 7.57 12.35
N PHE A 186 1.07 8.88 12.31
CA PHE A 186 2.45 9.39 12.26
C PHE A 186 3.23 9.10 13.55
N ALA A 187 2.58 9.03 14.70
CA ALA A 187 3.22 8.65 15.96
C ALA A 187 3.64 7.16 16.00
N VAL A 188 3.04 6.31 15.15
CA VAL A 188 3.51 4.92 14.93
C VAL A 188 4.85 4.92 14.18
N LEU A 189 5.04 5.81 13.21
CA LEU A 189 6.33 5.96 12.51
C LEU A 189 7.40 6.63 13.38
N ASP A 190 7.00 7.53 14.28
CA ASP A 190 7.87 8.03 15.35
C ASP A 190 8.33 6.91 16.29
N MET A 191 7.44 5.97 16.66
CA MET A 191 7.80 4.80 17.49
C MET A 191 8.86 3.94 16.80
N PHE A 192 8.71 3.66 15.50
CA PHE A 192 9.74 2.94 14.74
C PHE A 192 11.07 3.70 14.66
N LEU A 193 11.02 5.02 14.43
CA LEU A 193 12.20 5.87 14.38
C LEU A 193 12.93 5.88 15.72
N ASP A 194 12.23 6.12 16.82
CA ASP A 194 12.80 6.12 18.18
C ASP A 194 13.37 4.75 18.53
N ARG A 195 12.60 3.68 18.29
CA ARG A 195 12.98 2.29 18.59
C ARG A 195 14.31 1.93 17.92
N PHE A 196 14.38 1.99 16.59
CA PHE A 196 15.59 1.62 15.85
C PHE A 196 16.71 2.66 15.96
N SER A 197 16.43 3.84 16.54
CA SER A 197 17.45 4.82 16.91
C SER A 197 18.15 4.51 18.24
N ASP A 198 17.58 3.67 19.10
CA ASP A 198 18.15 3.33 20.41
C ASP A 198 19.50 2.61 20.26
N LYS A 199 20.57 3.26 20.71
CA LYS A 199 21.95 2.75 20.61
C LYS A 199 22.24 1.62 21.62
N GLY A 200 21.47 1.51 22.70
CA GLY A 200 21.58 0.41 23.66
C GLY A 200 20.94 -0.87 23.13
N ALA A 201 19.76 -0.75 22.51
CA ALA A 201 19.05 -1.89 21.90
C ALA A 201 19.62 -2.30 20.54
N TYR A 202 20.00 -1.33 19.69
CA TYR A 202 20.48 -1.56 18.32
C TYR A 202 21.87 -0.94 18.09
N PRO A 203 22.93 -1.41 18.80
CA PRO A 203 24.26 -0.79 18.79
C PRO A 203 24.97 -0.80 17.43
N LYS A 204 24.55 -1.67 16.50
CA LYS A 204 25.12 -1.80 15.14
C LYS A 204 24.31 -1.08 14.05
N MET A 205 23.17 -0.46 14.39
CA MET A 205 22.26 0.13 13.41
C MET A 205 22.90 1.31 12.66
N LYS A 206 22.86 1.25 11.33
CA LYS A 206 23.43 2.26 10.41
C LYS A 206 22.36 2.94 9.55
N THR A 207 21.29 2.22 9.20
CA THR A 207 20.25 2.72 8.29
C THR A 207 18.85 2.38 8.78
N ILE A 208 17.96 3.37 8.83
CA ILE A 208 16.50 3.16 8.86
C ILE A 208 15.93 3.60 7.51
N THR A 209 15.28 2.67 6.82
CA THR A 209 14.54 2.96 5.58
C THR A 209 13.06 2.77 5.83
N PHE A 210 12.30 3.85 5.80
CA PHE A 210 10.86 3.77 5.59
C PHE A 210 10.59 3.66 4.09
N VAL A 211 9.72 2.75 3.68
CA VAL A 211 9.31 2.53 2.29
C VAL A 211 7.80 2.38 2.24
N ALA A 212 7.15 2.91 1.21
CA ALA A 212 5.71 2.75 1.04
C ALA A 212 5.29 2.97 -0.41
N HIS A 213 4.19 2.32 -0.84
CA HIS A 213 3.58 2.52 -2.16
C HIS A 213 2.10 2.94 -2.01
N GLY A 214 1.53 3.60 -3.02
CA GLY A 214 0.11 3.94 -3.09
C GLY A 214 -0.38 4.72 -1.87
N GLY A 215 -1.41 4.22 -1.17
CA GLY A 215 -1.94 4.83 0.06
C GLY A 215 -0.88 5.05 1.16
N GLY A 216 0.04 4.10 1.32
CA GLY A 216 1.14 4.22 2.26
C GLY A 216 2.17 5.27 1.84
N ALA A 217 2.40 5.45 0.54
CA ALA A 217 3.29 6.49 0.03
C ALA A 217 2.76 7.89 0.34
N GLN A 218 1.44 8.08 0.25
CA GLN A 218 0.81 9.33 0.67
C GLN A 218 1.05 9.60 2.17
N MET A 219 0.87 8.59 3.04
CA MET A 219 1.16 8.68 4.46
C MET A 219 2.63 9.03 4.71
N LEU A 220 3.53 8.34 4.02
CA LEU A 220 4.97 8.46 4.23
C LEU A 220 5.52 9.82 3.76
N GLN A 221 4.99 10.38 2.66
CA GLN A 221 5.31 11.72 2.21
C GLN A 221 4.89 12.76 3.27
N ARG A 222 3.67 12.65 3.80
CA ARG A 222 3.15 13.56 4.84
C ARG A 222 3.94 13.43 6.16
N TYR A 223 4.35 12.21 6.55
CA TYR A 223 5.25 11.99 7.68
C TYR A 223 6.66 12.53 7.43
N ALA A 224 7.21 12.45 6.22
CA ALA A 224 8.49 13.08 5.91
C ALA A 224 8.42 14.61 6.13
N VAL A 225 7.27 15.25 5.85
CA VAL A 225 7.03 16.68 6.12
C VAL A 225 6.87 17.00 7.61
N LEU A 226 5.96 16.30 8.30
CA LEU A 226 5.50 16.64 9.66
C LEU A 226 6.27 15.94 10.77
N GLY A 227 6.81 14.76 10.49
CA GLY A 227 7.47 13.87 11.43
C GLY A 227 8.78 14.43 11.97
N LYS A 228 9.25 13.83 13.08
CA LYS A 228 10.47 14.22 13.80
C LYS A 228 11.68 14.48 12.89
N SER A 229 12.59 15.30 13.40
CA SER A 229 13.93 15.43 12.82
C SER A 229 14.64 14.07 12.86
N ASN A 230 15.35 13.74 11.78
CA ASN A 230 16.23 12.58 11.75
C ASN A 230 17.32 12.73 12.84
N PRO A 231 17.82 11.62 13.40
CA PRO A 231 19.04 11.64 14.21
C PRO A 231 20.25 12.19 13.43
N ASP A 232 21.34 12.44 14.15
CA ASP A 232 22.62 12.83 13.54
C ASP A 232 23.02 11.85 12.41
N PRO A 233 23.16 12.31 11.14
CA PRO A 233 23.45 11.43 10.02
C PRO A 233 24.86 10.82 10.07
N THR A 234 25.77 11.33 10.90
CA THR A 234 27.06 10.66 11.17
C THR A 234 26.91 9.41 12.04
N ARG A 235 25.78 9.30 12.77
CA ARG A 235 25.42 8.13 13.58
C ARG A 235 24.47 7.19 12.84
N LEU A 236 23.44 7.73 12.17
CA LEU A 236 22.36 6.93 11.60
C LEU A 236 21.75 7.60 10.37
N SER A 237 21.82 6.92 9.22
CA SER A 237 21.10 7.33 8.00
C SER A 237 19.61 7.00 8.14
N VAL A 238 18.74 7.96 7.82
CA VAL A 238 17.28 7.75 7.81
C VAL A 238 16.71 8.28 6.51
N ARG A 239 16.04 7.41 5.74
CA ARG A 239 15.49 7.71 4.41
C ARG A 239 14.04 7.27 4.24
N TYR A 240 13.37 7.89 3.27
CA TYR A 240 11.94 7.77 3.01
C TYR A 240 11.73 7.45 1.52
N VAL A 241 11.30 6.24 1.19
CA VAL A 241 11.07 5.80 -0.21
C VAL A 241 9.58 5.83 -0.52
N VAL A 242 9.19 6.75 -1.40
CA VAL A 242 7.80 7.11 -1.70
C VAL A 242 7.48 6.64 -3.11
N GLY A 243 6.73 5.54 -3.23
CA GLY A 243 6.32 4.92 -4.49
C GLY A 243 4.90 5.28 -4.91
N ASP A 244 4.71 5.89 -6.08
CA ASP A 244 3.38 6.10 -6.71
C ASP A 244 2.24 6.58 -5.77
N PRO A 245 2.43 7.64 -4.96
CA PRO A 245 1.35 8.19 -4.14
C PRO A 245 0.24 8.77 -5.04
N SER A 246 -1.03 8.60 -4.64
CA SER A 246 -2.13 9.26 -5.36
C SER A 246 -2.21 10.78 -5.10
N SER A 247 -1.53 11.30 -4.07
CA SER A 247 -1.37 12.74 -3.83
C SER A 247 -0.28 13.06 -2.81
N GLU A 248 0.39 14.19 -3.00
CA GLU A 248 1.37 14.77 -2.08
C GLU A 248 0.87 16.07 -1.45
N LEU A 249 1.38 16.40 -0.26
CA LEU A 249 1.06 17.65 0.45
C LEU A 249 1.79 18.85 -0.16
N TYR A 250 1.06 19.80 -0.75
CA TYR A 250 1.60 21.08 -1.22
C TYR A 250 1.68 22.10 -0.07
N PHE A 251 2.87 22.70 0.11
CA PHE A 251 3.15 23.73 1.12
C PHE A 251 2.53 25.12 0.86
N THR A 252 1.99 25.36 -0.34
CA THR A 252 1.50 26.66 -0.80
C THR A 252 0.24 26.48 -1.65
N PRO A 253 -0.50 27.57 -1.95
CA PRO A 253 -1.60 27.56 -2.91
C PRO A 253 -1.20 27.34 -4.37
N ASP A 254 0.09 27.19 -4.72
CA ASP A 254 0.50 26.93 -6.11
C ASP A 254 0.06 25.53 -6.57
N ARG A 255 -0.43 25.41 -7.80
CA ARG A 255 -0.83 24.12 -8.42
C ARG A 255 -0.34 24.03 -9.88
N PRO A 256 -0.14 22.81 -10.41
CA PRO A 256 0.29 22.58 -11.79
C PRO A 256 -0.79 22.81 -12.85
N VAL A 257 -2.06 22.89 -12.45
CA VAL A 257 -3.25 22.95 -13.32
C VAL A 257 -4.20 24.05 -12.88
N GLY A 258 -5.19 24.37 -13.73
CA GLY A 258 -6.33 25.18 -13.33
C GLY A 258 -7.16 24.48 -12.24
N VAL A 259 -7.88 25.26 -11.44
CA VAL A 259 -8.88 24.73 -10.50
C VAL A 259 -10.14 25.56 -10.62
N ASP A 260 -11.29 24.92 -10.80
CA ASP A 260 -12.57 25.57 -10.54
C ASP A 260 -12.84 25.55 -9.04
N THR A 261 -12.60 26.68 -8.38
CA THR A 261 -12.80 26.82 -6.95
C THR A 261 -14.27 26.83 -6.53
N ALA A 262 -15.22 26.92 -7.46
CA ALA A 262 -16.65 26.86 -7.17
C ALA A 262 -17.13 25.42 -6.97
N SER A 263 -16.78 24.52 -7.89
CA SER A 263 -17.09 23.08 -7.79
C SER A 263 -16.07 22.29 -6.95
N CYS A 264 -14.81 22.74 -6.86
CA CYS A 264 -13.77 22.12 -6.05
C CYS A 264 -13.32 23.01 -4.85
N PRO A 265 -14.18 23.34 -3.88
CA PRO A 265 -13.88 24.32 -2.84
C PRO A 265 -12.80 23.88 -1.83
N THR A 266 -12.49 22.58 -1.74
CA THR A 266 -11.57 21.97 -0.76
C THR A 266 -10.16 21.67 -1.33
N TRP A 267 -9.84 22.11 -2.56
CA TRP A 267 -8.58 21.84 -3.29
C TRP A 267 -7.26 22.19 -2.57
N ASN A 268 -7.31 23.07 -1.55
CA ASN A 268 -6.15 23.46 -0.73
C ASN A 268 -6.30 23.10 0.75
N ASP A 269 -7.37 22.39 1.11
CA ASP A 269 -7.48 21.75 2.41
C ASP A 269 -6.58 20.52 2.47
N TYR A 270 -6.22 20.13 3.69
CA TYR A 270 -5.53 18.89 3.96
C TYR A 270 -6.41 17.73 3.45
N ARG A 271 -5.95 16.86 2.55
CA ARG A 271 -4.60 16.26 2.45
C ARG A 271 -3.68 16.82 1.36
N TYR A 272 -4.15 17.79 0.59
CA TYR A 272 -3.54 18.28 -0.66
C TYR A 272 -2.84 19.63 -0.47
N GLY A 273 -3.38 20.46 0.43
CA GLY A 273 -2.75 21.68 0.91
C GLY A 273 -2.72 21.74 2.44
N ILE A 274 -2.43 22.92 2.97
CA ILE A 274 -2.20 23.14 4.41
C ILE A 274 -3.41 23.68 5.18
N ASN A 275 -4.55 23.93 4.52
CA ASN A 275 -5.74 24.47 5.18
C ASN A 275 -6.47 23.36 5.96
N LYS A 276 -7.17 23.74 7.04
CA LYS A 276 -8.02 22.84 7.85
C LYS A 276 -7.33 21.53 8.31
N TYR A 277 -6.04 21.57 8.60
CA TYR A 277 -5.35 20.46 9.24
C TYR A 277 -5.87 20.25 10.67
N THR A 278 -6.31 19.03 10.98
CA THR A 278 -7.02 18.65 12.23
C THR A 278 -6.39 17.49 12.99
N ALA A 279 -5.49 16.73 12.34
CA ALA A 279 -4.90 15.54 12.93
C ALA A 279 -4.12 15.83 14.23
N PRO A 280 -4.16 14.94 15.24
CA PRO A 280 -3.59 15.15 16.57
C PRO A 280 -2.07 14.90 16.59
N TYR A 281 -1.33 15.74 15.86
CA TYR A 281 0.13 15.62 15.68
C TYR A 281 0.79 17.01 15.62
N ALA A 282 1.92 17.15 14.91
CA ALA A 282 2.66 18.41 14.76
C ALA A 282 1.86 19.49 13.98
N GLU A 283 2.03 20.76 14.36
CA GLU A 283 1.32 21.89 13.76
C GLU A 283 1.66 22.08 12.26
N LEU A 284 0.64 21.95 11.41
CA LEU A 284 0.67 22.39 10.02
C LEU A 284 -0.08 23.72 9.86
N SER A 285 0.65 24.79 9.50
CA SER A 285 0.06 26.12 9.26
C SER A 285 0.88 26.93 8.27
N ALA A 286 0.30 27.99 7.68
CA ALA A 286 1.00 28.92 6.79
C ALA A 286 2.17 29.66 7.47
N SER A 287 2.20 29.71 8.81
CA SER A 287 3.33 30.24 9.57
C SER A 287 4.50 29.23 9.59
N ARG A 288 4.20 27.95 9.83
CA ARG A 288 5.14 26.83 9.95
C ARG A 288 5.63 26.26 8.62
N ALA A 289 4.82 26.34 7.56
CA ALA A 289 5.09 25.70 6.28
C ALA A 289 6.51 25.92 5.71
N PRO A 290 7.12 27.12 5.75
CA PRO A 290 8.50 27.29 5.26
C PRO A 290 9.56 26.58 6.11
N ALA A 291 9.34 26.43 7.42
CA ALA A 291 10.25 25.68 8.29
C ALA A 291 10.09 24.16 8.08
N LEU A 292 8.84 23.69 7.92
CA LEU A 292 8.54 22.31 7.55
C LEU A 292 9.16 21.96 6.19
N PHE A 293 9.02 22.82 5.19
CA PHE A 293 9.63 22.64 3.86
C PHE A 293 11.15 22.52 3.94
N ARG A 294 11.83 23.43 4.65
CA ARG A 294 13.29 23.37 4.82
C ARG A 294 13.76 22.10 5.52
N SER A 295 13.03 21.64 6.54
CA SER A 295 13.26 20.34 7.20
C SER A 295 13.09 19.20 6.19
N TYR A 296 11.93 19.14 5.56
CA TYR A 296 11.54 18.13 4.58
C TYR A 296 12.56 17.98 3.44
N VAL A 297 12.87 19.05 2.69
CA VAL A 297 13.79 18.97 1.55
C VAL A 297 15.25 18.65 1.92
N SER A 298 15.60 18.78 3.21
CA SER A 298 16.90 18.36 3.76
C SER A 298 16.95 16.87 4.16
N LYS A 299 15.80 16.19 4.28
CA LYS A 299 15.70 14.75 4.48
C LYS A 299 15.98 14.00 3.17
N GLU A 300 16.44 12.77 3.30
CA GLU A 300 16.63 11.85 2.18
C GLU A 300 15.29 11.21 1.78
N VAL A 301 14.52 11.90 0.94
CA VAL A 301 13.28 11.38 0.34
C VAL A 301 13.56 10.94 -1.09
N ARG A 302 13.20 9.69 -1.41
CA ARG A 302 13.45 9.04 -2.70
C ARG A 302 12.10 8.73 -3.34
N TYR A 303 11.76 9.46 -4.40
CA TYR A 303 10.58 9.21 -5.21
C TYR A 303 10.84 8.06 -6.18
N VAL A 304 9.90 7.14 -6.28
CA VAL A 304 9.91 6.05 -7.25
C VAL A 304 8.57 6.10 -7.98
N VAL A 305 8.61 6.21 -9.31
CA VAL A 305 7.42 6.41 -10.14
C VAL A 305 7.34 5.34 -11.21
N GLY A 306 6.27 4.55 -11.19
CA GLY A 306 5.85 3.71 -12.30
C GLY A 306 5.47 4.59 -13.47
N PHE A 307 6.27 4.55 -14.54
CA PHE A 307 6.10 5.49 -15.64
C PHE A 307 4.83 5.22 -16.49
N SER A 308 4.23 4.04 -16.31
CA SER A 308 2.94 3.65 -16.89
C SER A 308 1.78 3.72 -15.86
N ASP A 309 1.96 4.35 -14.70
CA ASP A 309 0.85 4.65 -13.75
C ASP A 309 0.00 5.84 -14.25
N GLU A 310 -0.66 5.57 -15.38
CA GLU A 310 -1.42 6.51 -16.20
C GLU A 310 -2.95 6.28 -16.12
N ALA A 311 -3.41 5.38 -15.24
CA ALA A 311 -4.84 5.10 -15.09
C ALA A 311 -5.60 6.31 -14.53
N SER A 312 -6.59 6.80 -15.27
CA SER A 312 -7.49 7.91 -14.87
C SER A 312 -8.77 7.46 -14.16
N GLU A 313 -8.84 6.18 -13.79
CA GLU A 313 -10.05 5.56 -13.20
C GLU A 313 -9.81 5.02 -11.79
N ASN A 314 -8.55 4.75 -11.44
CA ASN A 314 -8.13 4.19 -10.15
C ASN A 314 -7.36 5.23 -9.33
N GLY A 315 -7.32 5.08 -8.02
CA GLY A 315 -6.69 6.01 -7.10
C GLY A 315 -7.64 7.07 -6.58
N ASP A 316 -7.07 8.03 -5.86
CA ASP A 316 -7.78 9.26 -5.52
C ASP A 316 -8.08 10.05 -6.80
N GLN A 317 -9.32 9.98 -7.28
CA GLN A 317 -9.81 10.72 -8.45
C GLN A 317 -10.75 11.86 -8.02
N THR A 318 -10.60 12.38 -6.79
CA THR A 318 -11.27 13.62 -6.37
C THR A 318 -10.72 14.82 -7.12
N CYS A 319 -11.52 15.89 -7.24
CA CYS A 319 -11.08 17.15 -7.85
C CYS A 319 -9.82 17.73 -7.16
N MET A 320 -9.63 17.46 -5.86
CA MET A 320 -8.46 17.92 -5.11
C MET A 320 -7.19 17.13 -5.47
N ALA A 321 -7.31 15.84 -5.79
CA ALA A 321 -6.22 15.04 -6.35
C ALA A 321 -5.90 15.46 -7.79
N HIS A 322 -6.91 15.78 -8.59
CA HIS A 322 -6.72 16.37 -9.92
C HIS A 322 -6.03 17.73 -9.84
N ALA A 323 -6.34 18.56 -8.85
CA ALA A 323 -5.70 19.85 -8.66
C ALA A 323 -4.17 19.74 -8.45
N VAL A 324 -3.66 18.62 -7.91
CA VAL A 324 -2.22 18.42 -7.65
C VAL A 324 -1.44 17.76 -8.80
N GLY A 325 -2.08 17.41 -9.92
CA GLY A 325 -1.39 16.91 -11.12
C GLY A 325 -2.22 16.16 -12.16
N GLY A 326 -3.53 16.41 -12.24
CA GLY A 326 -4.45 15.75 -13.17
C GLY A 326 -4.83 14.32 -12.79
N GLU A 327 -5.46 13.62 -13.73
CA GLU A 327 -6.02 12.27 -13.52
C GLU A 327 -4.95 11.20 -13.25
N LYS A 328 -3.80 11.28 -13.91
CA LYS A 328 -2.75 10.26 -13.87
C LYS A 328 -1.87 10.40 -12.62
N ARG A 329 -1.70 9.33 -11.84
CA ARG A 329 -0.85 9.37 -10.62
C ARG A 329 0.60 9.75 -10.93
N ARG A 330 1.18 9.21 -12.01
CA ARG A 330 2.51 9.62 -12.52
C ARG A 330 2.68 11.15 -12.55
N ASN A 331 1.69 11.84 -13.12
CA ASN A 331 1.80 13.28 -13.37
C ASN A 331 1.73 14.08 -12.07
N ARG A 332 1.08 13.56 -11.02
CA ARG A 332 1.04 14.16 -9.68
C ARG A 332 2.43 14.16 -9.05
N SER A 333 3.13 13.03 -9.04
CA SER A 333 4.50 12.97 -8.51
C SER A 333 5.52 13.72 -9.37
N LEU A 334 5.39 13.72 -10.70
CA LEU A 334 6.27 14.50 -11.58
C LEU A 334 6.02 16.02 -11.47
N ALA A 335 4.76 16.45 -11.33
CA ALA A 335 4.42 17.84 -11.09
C ALA A 335 4.82 18.30 -9.68
N TYR A 336 4.68 17.43 -8.66
CA TYR A 336 5.14 17.69 -7.30
C TYR A 336 6.67 17.82 -7.23
N TRP A 337 7.41 16.99 -7.98
CA TRP A 337 8.86 17.13 -8.15
C TRP A 337 9.23 18.50 -8.74
N LYS A 338 8.59 18.89 -9.85
CA LYS A 338 8.74 20.24 -10.44
C LYS A 338 8.44 21.34 -9.41
N TYR A 339 7.35 21.21 -8.67
CA TYR A 339 6.92 22.14 -7.63
C TYR A 339 7.96 22.36 -6.53
N ILE A 340 8.49 21.29 -5.90
CA ILE A 340 9.43 21.47 -4.78
C ILE A 340 10.77 22.06 -5.23
N HIS A 341 11.24 21.69 -6.42
CA HIS A 341 12.46 22.26 -6.99
C HIS A 341 12.28 23.74 -7.37
N LEU A 342 11.16 24.10 -8.00
CA LEU A 342 10.81 25.51 -8.25
C LEU A 342 10.62 26.30 -6.95
N LEU A 343 9.92 25.76 -5.95
CA LEU A 343 9.66 26.45 -4.68
C LEU A 343 10.93 26.71 -3.87
N SER A 344 11.87 25.77 -3.86
CA SER A 344 13.19 25.93 -3.23
C SER A 344 14.06 26.98 -3.91
N GLY A 345 13.94 27.13 -5.24
CA GLY A 345 14.84 27.94 -6.06
C GLY A 345 16.29 27.46 -6.05
N GLY A 346 16.58 26.25 -5.57
CA GLY A 346 17.92 25.65 -5.61
C GLY A 346 18.27 25.02 -6.97
N THR A 347 17.28 24.87 -7.85
CA THR A 347 17.41 24.21 -9.17
C THR A 347 17.04 25.19 -10.28
N SER A 348 17.79 25.18 -11.39
CA SER A 348 17.47 26.02 -12.55
C SER A 348 16.16 25.56 -13.19
N PRO A 349 15.19 26.45 -13.47
CA PRO A 349 13.95 26.10 -14.17
C PRO A 349 14.19 25.41 -15.52
N ASP A 350 15.31 25.71 -16.20
CA ASP A 350 15.68 25.06 -17.47
C ASP A 350 15.76 23.52 -17.35
N GLN A 351 16.18 23.00 -16.19
CA GLN A 351 16.26 21.55 -15.89
C GLN A 351 14.89 20.90 -15.61
N LEU A 352 13.85 21.71 -15.42
CA LEU A 352 12.50 21.26 -15.05
C LEU A 352 11.50 21.43 -16.20
N THR A 353 11.96 21.87 -17.37
CA THR A 353 11.14 22.18 -18.55
C THR A 353 10.32 20.99 -19.04
N LYS A 354 10.92 19.80 -19.12
CA LYS A 354 10.25 18.54 -19.52
C LYS A 354 9.14 18.08 -18.57
N PHE A 355 9.13 18.53 -17.31
CA PHE A 355 8.18 18.03 -16.31
C PHE A 355 6.78 18.64 -16.51
N PRO A 356 5.70 17.88 -16.26
CA PRO A 356 4.35 18.36 -16.48
C PRO A 356 3.97 19.46 -15.48
N GLY A 357 3.00 20.29 -15.85
CA GLY A 357 2.39 21.30 -14.99
C GLY A 357 3.00 22.70 -15.12
N THR A 358 2.15 23.69 -14.95
CA THR A 358 2.45 25.12 -15.11
C THR A 358 2.37 25.82 -13.75
N PHE A 359 3.42 26.53 -13.33
CA PHE A 359 3.50 27.20 -12.01
C PHE A 359 3.80 28.70 -12.13
N PRO A 360 2.81 29.57 -12.48
CA PRO A 360 3.07 30.94 -12.92
C PRO A 360 3.80 31.86 -11.92
N ALA A 361 3.66 31.61 -10.61
CA ALA A 361 4.36 32.39 -9.58
C ALA A 361 5.75 31.85 -9.21
N LEU A 362 6.04 30.57 -9.50
CA LEU A 362 7.32 29.94 -9.15
C LEU A 362 8.30 29.90 -10.32
N ASP A 363 7.78 29.86 -11.55
CA ASP A 363 8.50 29.90 -12.83
C ASP A 363 7.82 30.89 -13.81
N PRO A 364 8.14 32.18 -13.76
CA PRO A 364 7.51 33.17 -14.65
C PRO A 364 8.05 33.14 -16.10
N LYS A 365 9.09 32.34 -16.39
CA LYS A 365 9.68 32.22 -17.72
C LYS A 365 8.95 31.14 -18.52
N TYR A 366 8.75 29.96 -17.92
CA TYR A 366 8.10 28.82 -18.58
C TYR A 366 6.67 28.56 -18.10
N GLY A 367 6.26 29.17 -16.98
CA GLY A 367 4.88 29.14 -16.48
C GLY A 367 3.94 30.14 -17.16
N GLN A 368 4.25 30.59 -18.39
CA GLN A 368 3.33 31.44 -19.17
C GLN A 368 2.25 30.57 -19.82
N THR A 369 1.00 30.94 -19.61
CA THR A 369 -0.17 30.25 -20.16
C THR A 369 -1.29 31.26 -20.42
N SER A 370 -2.19 30.93 -21.36
CA SER A 370 -3.46 31.63 -21.54
C SER A 370 -4.49 31.29 -20.44
N GLN A 371 -4.23 30.23 -19.67
CA GLN A 371 -5.11 29.73 -18.62
C GLN A 371 -5.03 30.61 -17.36
N THR A 372 -6.13 31.28 -17.03
CA THR A 372 -6.17 32.29 -15.95
C THR A 372 -6.54 31.73 -14.58
N ASN A 373 -7.08 30.50 -14.51
CA ASN A 373 -7.57 29.86 -13.29
C ASN A 373 -6.55 28.96 -12.58
N ILE A 374 -5.25 29.03 -12.91
CA ILE A 374 -4.20 28.30 -12.18
C ILE A 374 -3.95 28.95 -10.81
N PRO A 375 -4.20 28.25 -9.69
CA PRO A 375 -3.90 28.75 -8.36
C PRO A 375 -2.40 29.01 -8.16
N ARG A 376 -2.11 30.13 -7.51
CA ARG A 376 -0.73 30.61 -7.31
C ARG A 376 -0.57 31.38 -6.00
N SER A 377 0.59 31.25 -5.38
CA SER A 377 0.96 32.05 -4.22
C SER A 377 1.39 33.47 -4.62
N SER A 378 1.47 34.38 -3.64
CA SER A 378 2.12 35.67 -3.86
C SER A 378 3.64 35.52 -3.78
N ILE A 379 4.38 36.40 -4.46
CA ILE A 379 5.86 36.43 -4.43
C ILE A 379 6.36 36.44 -2.97
N THR A 380 5.73 37.25 -2.11
CA THR A 380 6.04 37.34 -0.66
C THR A 380 5.90 36.00 0.07
N VAL A 381 4.94 35.15 -0.31
CA VAL A 381 4.81 33.80 0.24
C VAL A 381 5.90 32.90 -0.31
N ALA A 382 6.07 32.83 -1.63
CA ALA A 382 7.05 31.97 -2.30
C ALA A 382 8.49 32.24 -1.82
N THR A 383 8.90 33.50 -1.66
CA THR A 383 10.27 33.86 -1.22
C THR A 383 10.64 33.27 0.15
N ARG A 384 9.67 32.99 1.05
CA ARG A 384 9.95 32.39 2.38
C ARG A 384 10.54 30.98 2.29
N PHE A 385 10.27 30.27 1.19
CA PHE A 385 10.73 28.89 0.94
C PHE A 385 12.07 28.82 0.19
N ARG A 386 12.48 29.91 -0.47
CA ARG A 386 13.65 29.95 -1.37
C ARG A 386 14.99 29.82 -0.62
N GLY A 387 16.04 29.45 -1.34
CA GLY A 387 17.40 29.37 -0.80
C GLY A 387 17.59 28.16 0.12
N VAL A 388 17.20 26.99 -0.37
CA VAL A 388 17.46 25.69 0.25
C VAL A 388 17.71 24.67 -0.87
N GLU A 389 18.61 23.72 -0.63
CA GLU A 389 18.88 22.61 -1.55
C GLU A 389 17.85 21.50 -1.33
N VAL A 390 17.36 20.90 -2.42
CA VAL A 390 16.49 19.72 -2.36
C VAL A 390 17.36 18.48 -2.48
N LYS A 391 17.47 17.71 -1.40
CA LYS A 391 18.27 16.47 -1.32
C LYS A 391 17.52 15.23 -1.80
N HIS A 392 16.40 15.40 -2.50
CA HIS A 392 15.57 14.30 -2.93
C HIS A 392 16.14 13.64 -4.20
N SER A 393 15.71 12.42 -4.48
CA SER A 393 15.99 11.74 -5.75
C SER A 393 14.69 11.31 -6.41
N LEU A 394 14.66 11.26 -7.75
CA LEU A 394 13.55 10.73 -8.53
C LEU A 394 14.03 9.56 -9.39
N THR A 395 13.42 8.40 -9.20
CA THR A 395 13.56 7.23 -10.06
C THR A 395 12.27 7.01 -10.85
N THR A 396 12.35 6.99 -12.18
CA THR A 396 11.28 6.48 -13.04
C THR A 396 11.56 5.04 -13.45
N ILE A 397 10.49 4.24 -13.61
CA ILE A 397 10.57 2.84 -14.03
C ILE A 397 9.63 2.67 -15.23
N ASP A 398 10.22 2.48 -16.42
CA ASP A 398 9.48 2.35 -17.67
C ASP A 398 8.67 1.04 -17.73
N GLY A 399 7.54 1.07 -18.43
CA GLY A 399 6.62 -0.07 -18.57
C GLY A 399 5.92 -0.55 -17.29
N VAL A 400 6.12 0.10 -16.13
CA VAL A 400 5.53 -0.31 -14.85
C VAL A 400 4.39 0.64 -14.47
N GLY A 401 3.21 0.07 -14.23
CA GLY A 401 2.05 0.76 -13.65
C GLY A 401 2.04 0.72 -12.12
N HIS A 402 0.86 0.87 -11.52
CA HIS A 402 0.67 0.94 -10.06
C HIS A 402 0.87 -0.40 -9.33
N SER A 403 2.11 -0.88 -9.25
CA SER A 403 2.43 -2.21 -8.73
C SER A 403 3.70 -2.22 -7.88
N ALA A 404 3.53 -2.27 -6.56
CA ALA A 404 4.64 -2.33 -5.61
C ALA A 404 5.62 -3.49 -5.87
N SER A 405 5.14 -4.66 -6.31
CA SER A 405 5.98 -5.82 -6.64
C SER A 405 6.88 -5.54 -7.85
N LYS A 406 6.32 -4.99 -8.94
CA LYS A 406 7.09 -4.63 -10.15
C LYS A 406 8.02 -3.44 -9.90
N ILE A 407 7.58 -2.44 -9.14
CA ILE A 407 8.40 -1.28 -8.72
C ILE A 407 9.64 -1.74 -7.93
N TYR A 408 9.44 -2.37 -6.76
CA TYR A 408 10.55 -2.74 -5.86
C TYR A 408 11.31 -4.01 -6.32
N GLY A 409 10.69 -4.84 -7.16
CA GLY A 409 11.29 -5.96 -7.85
C GLY A 409 12.16 -5.57 -9.05
N SER A 410 12.11 -4.32 -9.52
CA SER A 410 13.03 -3.80 -10.54
C SER A 410 14.41 -3.47 -9.96
N THR A 411 15.45 -3.42 -10.81
CA THR A 411 16.79 -2.98 -10.41
C THR A 411 16.80 -1.52 -9.94
N ALA A 412 16.02 -0.65 -10.60
CA ALA A 412 15.92 0.76 -10.25
C ALA A 412 15.22 0.96 -8.89
N GLY A 413 14.14 0.21 -8.61
CA GLY A 413 13.46 0.20 -7.31
C GLY A 413 14.35 -0.34 -6.19
N ARG A 414 15.10 -1.44 -6.42
CA ARG A 414 16.11 -1.92 -5.46
C ARG A 414 17.19 -0.89 -5.18
N ASN A 415 17.66 -0.14 -6.18
CA ASN A 415 18.60 0.96 -5.97
C ASN A 415 17.98 2.07 -5.12
N ALA A 416 16.73 2.46 -5.40
CA ALA A 416 16.00 3.43 -4.60
C ALA A 416 15.78 2.98 -3.14
N LEU A 417 15.63 1.67 -2.87
CA LEU A 417 15.56 1.13 -1.50
C LEU A 417 16.92 1.09 -0.79
N PHE A 418 17.91 0.45 -1.42
CA PHE A 418 19.08 -0.09 -0.73
C PHE A 418 20.40 0.65 -1.05
N ALA A 419 20.56 1.22 -2.24
CA ALA A 419 21.81 1.87 -2.64
C ALA A 419 22.11 3.15 -1.85
N ASP A 420 23.33 3.69 -1.99
CA ASP A 420 23.69 5.04 -1.51
C ASP A 420 22.85 6.13 -2.20
N GLN A 421 22.68 7.28 -1.57
CA GLN A 421 21.87 8.40 -2.11
C GLN A 421 22.33 8.88 -3.49
N LYS A 422 23.65 8.88 -3.74
CA LYS A 422 24.27 9.20 -5.05
C LYS A 422 23.87 8.24 -6.18
N SER A 423 23.29 7.09 -5.83
CA SER A 423 22.87 6.01 -6.73
C SER A 423 21.36 5.75 -6.63
N SER A 424 20.61 6.56 -5.87
CA SER A 424 19.17 6.68 -5.98
C SER A 424 18.83 7.84 -6.91
N GLY A 425 17.88 7.61 -7.81
CA GLY A 425 17.59 8.49 -8.94
C GLY A 425 18.10 7.91 -10.25
N SER A 426 17.18 7.65 -11.18
CA SER A 426 17.46 6.92 -12.44
C SER A 426 16.27 7.00 -13.40
N GLY A 427 16.50 6.72 -14.67
CA GLY A 427 15.50 6.84 -15.73
C GLY A 427 15.45 8.26 -16.30
N ASP A 428 15.01 8.40 -17.56
CA ASP A 428 14.71 9.70 -18.16
C ASP A 428 13.24 10.05 -17.93
N VAL A 429 12.93 11.33 -17.95
CA VAL A 429 11.57 11.84 -18.11
C VAL A 429 11.49 12.36 -19.54
N PRO A 430 10.64 11.80 -20.42
CA PRO A 430 10.39 12.37 -21.74
C PRO A 430 9.74 13.76 -21.60
N ASP A 431 9.59 14.48 -22.70
CA ASP A 431 8.96 15.80 -22.65
C ASP A 431 7.44 15.68 -22.41
N LEU A 432 7.05 15.85 -21.14
CA LEU A 432 5.65 15.88 -20.67
C LEU A 432 5.17 17.31 -20.40
N SER A 433 5.93 18.34 -20.83
CA SER A 433 5.63 19.75 -20.58
C SER A 433 4.21 20.17 -20.97
N ASN A 434 3.65 19.53 -22.00
CA ASN A 434 2.32 19.82 -22.53
C ASN A 434 1.18 18.99 -21.91
N GLU A 435 1.47 17.97 -21.10
CA GLU A 435 0.47 16.97 -20.69
C GLU A 435 -0.64 17.52 -19.79
N LEU A 436 -0.38 18.62 -19.07
CA LEU A 436 -1.33 19.28 -18.18
C LEU A 436 -1.82 20.65 -18.70
N ASN A 437 -1.51 21.01 -19.95
CA ASN A 437 -1.85 22.32 -20.50
C ASN A 437 -3.35 22.45 -20.78
N GLY A 438 -3.99 23.48 -20.21
CA GLY A 438 -5.43 23.72 -20.33
C GLY A 438 -6.28 22.87 -19.39
N TYR A 439 -5.70 21.89 -18.70
CA TYR A 439 -6.41 21.04 -17.75
C TYR A 439 -6.92 21.87 -16.56
N THR A 440 -8.18 21.67 -16.18
CA THR A 440 -8.78 22.26 -14.98
C THR A 440 -9.35 21.15 -14.11
N ALA A 441 -9.00 21.15 -12.83
CA ALA A 441 -9.59 20.29 -11.84
C ALA A 441 -10.93 20.88 -11.36
N ASP A 442 -12.00 20.10 -11.49
CA ASP A 442 -13.37 20.46 -11.14
C ASP A 442 -14.15 19.20 -10.69
N GLU A 443 -15.41 19.37 -10.28
CA GLU A 443 -16.28 18.24 -9.89
C GLU A 443 -16.68 17.34 -11.06
N ALA A 444 -16.63 17.81 -12.31
CA ALA A 444 -17.07 17.06 -13.48
C ALA A 444 -16.01 16.06 -13.98
N GLY A 445 -14.72 16.40 -13.84
CA GLY A 445 -13.62 15.45 -14.03
C GLY A 445 -13.50 14.45 -12.86
N ALA A 446 -13.91 14.85 -11.66
CA ALA A 446 -13.79 14.01 -10.47
C ALA A 446 -14.66 12.74 -10.54
N LYS A 447 -14.11 11.61 -10.08
CA LYS A 447 -14.80 10.32 -10.00
C LYS A 447 -14.90 9.86 -8.55
N ASN A 448 -16.12 9.56 -8.10
CA ASN A 448 -16.36 8.93 -6.79
C ASN A 448 -16.04 7.43 -6.87
N TYR A 449 -14.81 7.06 -6.52
CA TYR A 449 -14.31 5.69 -6.63
C TYR A 449 -14.72 4.78 -5.46
N ALA A 450 -14.95 3.49 -5.73
CA ALA A 450 -15.55 2.54 -4.79
C ALA A 450 -14.86 1.16 -4.69
N GLY A 451 -13.54 1.03 -5.00
CA GLY A 451 -12.83 -0.21 -4.65
C GLY A 451 -11.37 -0.36 -5.10
N GLY A 452 -10.44 -0.28 -4.13
CA GLY A 452 -9.17 -1.04 -4.10
C GLY A 452 -8.08 -0.75 -5.13
N ASP A 453 -7.08 0.07 -4.78
CA ASP A 453 -6.05 0.54 -5.72
C ASP A 453 -4.80 -0.35 -5.87
N ASP A 454 -4.44 -1.16 -4.88
CA ASP A 454 -3.21 -1.96 -4.94
C ASP A 454 -3.42 -3.25 -5.74
N GLN A 455 -3.27 -3.18 -7.06
CA GLN A 455 -3.03 -4.37 -7.86
C GLN A 455 -1.62 -4.92 -7.57
N ILE A 456 -1.56 -5.87 -6.65
CA ILE A 456 -0.65 -7.01 -6.83
C ILE A 456 -1.05 -7.63 -8.17
N GLY A 457 -0.08 -7.85 -9.07
CA GLY A 457 -0.38 -8.12 -10.47
C GLY A 457 -1.32 -9.31 -10.61
N GLY A 458 -2.32 -9.22 -11.49
CA GLY A 458 -3.33 -10.27 -11.70
C GLY A 458 -2.80 -11.62 -12.21
N ASP A 459 -1.48 -11.71 -12.41
CA ASP A 459 -0.75 -12.89 -12.87
C ASP A 459 0.08 -13.54 -11.73
N ASP A 460 0.25 -12.86 -10.59
CA ASP A 460 1.02 -13.33 -9.44
C ASP A 460 0.16 -14.27 -8.57
N GLN A 461 -0.24 -15.44 -9.10
CA GLN A 461 -0.53 -16.58 -8.23
C GLN A 461 0.75 -16.88 -7.44
N ILE A 462 0.69 -16.72 -6.12
CA ILE A 462 1.79 -17.08 -5.22
C ILE A 462 1.76 -18.60 -5.08
N GLY A 463 2.33 -19.29 -6.07
CA GLY A 463 2.60 -20.73 -6.01
C GLY A 463 3.75 -21.01 -5.05
N ASP A 464 3.68 -22.15 -4.36
CA ASP A 464 4.63 -22.56 -3.32
C ASP A 464 5.98 -23.12 -3.86
N ASP A 465 6.50 -22.55 -4.96
CA ASP A 465 7.66 -23.08 -5.70
C ASP A 465 8.78 -22.04 -6.00
N ASP A 466 9.06 -21.13 -5.05
CA ASP A 466 10.25 -20.27 -5.10
C ASP A 466 11.52 -21.06 -4.66
N GLN A 467 11.91 -22.09 -5.43
CA GLN A 467 13.14 -22.86 -5.21
C GLN A 467 14.39 -21.97 -5.40
N VAL A 468 15.16 -21.79 -4.33
CA VAL A 468 16.41 -21.01 -4.34
C VAL A 468 17.54 -21.82 -4.97
N GLY A 469 17.59 -21.81 -6.31
CA GLY A 469 18.71 -22.33 -7.09
C GLY A 469 19.94 -21.42 -6.97
N GLY A 470 20.93 -21.85 -6.18
CA GLY A 470 22.25 -21.23 -6.15
C GLY A 470 23.14 -21.71 -7.31
N ASP A 471 24.01 -20.82 -7.79
CA ASP A 471 25.11 -20.98 -8.74
C ASP A 471 25.43 -22.44 -9.19
N GLY A 472 24.86 -22.86 -10.32
CA GLY A 472 25.19 -24.13 -10.97
C GLY A 472 24.67 -24.19 -12.41
N GLN A 473 25.51 -24.60 -13.36
CA GLN A 473 25.04 -25.02 -14.68
C GLN A 473 24.41 -26.41 -14.52
N ILE A 474 23.14 -26.54 -14.88
CA ILE A 474 22.47 -27.84 -15.02
C ILE A 474 22.25 -28.07 -16.51
N GLY A 475 22.84 -29.16 -17.01
CA GLY A 475 22.54 -29.71 -18.33
C GLY A 475 21.34 -30.65 -18.25
N ASP A 476 21.02 -31.31 -19.35
CA ASP A 476 19.87 -32.21 -19.44
C ASP A 476 19.93 -33.35 -18.40
N ASP A 477 18.73 -33.81 -17.99
CA ASP A 477 18.43 -34.89 -17.04
C ASP A 477 18.65 -34.60 -15.54
N ASP A 478 17.59 -34.19 -14.83
CA ASP A 478 17.35 -34.58 -13.43
C ASP A 478 15.85 -34.47 -13.05
N GLN A 479 15.31 -35.53 -12.42
CA GLN A 479 13.92 -35.59 -11.95
C GLN A 479 13.79 -35.07 -10.51
N VAL A 480 12.65 -34.44 -10.20
CA VAL A 480 12.19 -34.22 -8.82
C VAL A 480 10.82 -34.87 -8.68
N GLY A 481 10.62 -35.66 -7.62
CA GLY A 481 9.35 -36.33 -7.36
C GLY A 481 8.95 -36.25 -5.89
N GLY A 482 7.67 -36.58 -5.65
CA GLY A 482 7.18 -37.02 -4.34
C GLY A 482 6.57 -35.93 -3.46
N ASP A 483 5.26 -36.09 -3.24
CA ASP A 483 4.53 -35.80 -2.00
C ASP A 483 4.30 -34.32 -1.60
N ASP A 484 3.09 -33.80 -1.87
CA ASP A 484 2.08 -33.61 -0.80
C ASP A 484 0.66 -33.31 -1.34
N GLN A 485 -0.35 -33.39 -0.47
CA GLN A 485 -1.76 -33.61 -0.84
C GLN A 485 -2.57 -32.33 -1.17
N ILE A 486 -3.35 -32.37 -2.26
CA ILE A 486 -4.38 -31.36 -2.58
C ILE A 486 -5.65 -31.65 -1.77
N GLY A 487 -6.19 -30.62 -1.12
CA GLY A 487 -7.48 -30.66 -0.42
C GLY A 487 -8.65 -30.26 -1.31
N ASP A 488 -9.81 -30.85 -1.02
CA ASP A 488 -11.09 -30.82 -1.75
C ASP A 488 -11.48 -29.51 -2.50
N ASP A 489 -12.10 -29.71 -3.68
CA ASP A 489 -12.91 -28.76 -4.48
C ASP A 489 -12.24 -27.82 -5.52
N ASP A 490 -11.12 -28.19 -6.14
CA ASP A 490 -10.67 -27.58 -7.41
C ASP A 490 -10.50 -28.59 -8.57
N GLN A 491 -11.20 -28.36 -9.68
CA GLN A 491 -11.08 -29.16 -10.90
C GLN A 491 -9.87 -28.72 -11.74
N VAL A 492 -8.81 -29.53 -11.73
CA VAL A 492 -7.69 -29.37 -12.67
C VAL A 492 -8.01 -30.10 -13.97
N GLY A 493 -8.36 -29.34 -15.01
CA GLY A 493 -8.29 -29.84 -16.40
C GLY A 493 -6.83 -29.93 -16.82
N GLY A 494 -6.24 -31.11 -16.66
CA GLY A 494 -4.82 -31.34 -16.93
C GLY A 494 -4.57 -32.00 -18.28
N ASP A 495 -3.72 -31.38 -19.11
CA ASP A 495 -2.93 -32.08 -20.11
C ASP A 495 -1.82 -32.85 -19.36
N GLY A 496 -2.14 -34.05 -18.86
CA GLY A 496 -1.23 -34.86 -18.07
C GLY A 496 -1.71 -36.31 -17.95
N GLN A 497 -0.92 -37.25 -18.46
CA GLN A 497 -1.27 -38.66 -18.46
C GLN A 497 -1.30 -39.24 -17.04
N ILE A 498 -2.44 -39.79 -16.64
CA ILE A 498 -2.57 -40.68 -15.49
C ILE A 498 -2.34 -42.11 -16.00
N GLY A 499 -1.58 -42.91 -15.25
CA GLY A 499 -1.29 -44.30 -15.61
C GLY A 499 -2.48 -45.23 -15.42
N ASP A 500 -2.57 -46.24 -16.29
CA ASP A 500 -3.30 -47.50 -16.15
C ASP A 500 -4.69 -47.42 -15.46
N ASP A 501 -5.70 -46.88 -16.17
CA ASP A 501 -7.04 -47.51 -16.34
C ASP A 501 -8.11 -46.64 -17.05
N ASP A 502 -7.78 -45.47 -17.62
CA ASP A 502 -8.76 -44.64 -18.38
C ASP A 502 -8.38 -44.38 -19.86
N GLN A 503 -9.36 -44.51 -20.76
CA GLN A 503 -9.16 -44.46 -22.21
C GLN A 503 -9.07 -43.03 -22.76
N VAL A 504 -8.03 -42.74 -23.54
CA VAL A 504 -7.85 -41.48 -24.30
C VAL A 504 -8.05 -41.75 -25.80
N GLY A 505 -8.96 -41.00 -26.42
CA GLY A 505 -9.21 -41.08 -27.87
C GLY A 505 -8.78 -39.82 -28.62
N GLY A 506 -7.79 -39.98 -29.51
CA GLY A 506 -7.37 -39.00 -30.52
C GLY A 506 -6.50 -37.84 -30.00
N ASP A 507 -5.41 -37.42 -30.67
CA ASP A 507 -4.81 -37.88 -31.92
C ASP A 507 -3.28 -37.79 -31.81
N GLY A 508 -2.56 -38.90 -32.01
CA GLY A 508 -1.09 -38.94 -31.97
C GLY A 508 -0.53 -40.03 -32.86
N GLN A 509 0.25 -39.65 -33.87
CA GLN A 509 0.99 -40.61 -34.71
C GLN A 509 2.29 -40.99 -34.00
N ILE A 510 2.44 -42.28 -33.67
CA ILE A 510 3.70 -42.86 -33.19
C ILE A 510 4.40 -43.53 -34.38
N GLY A 511 5.71 -43.31 -34.49
CA GLY A 511 6.56 -43.86 -35.55
C GLY A 511 6.85 -45.35 -35.39
N ASP A 512 7.46 -45.93 -36.43
CA ASP A 512 7.62 -47.37 -36.60
C ASP A 512 8.46 -48.06 -35.52
N ASP A 513 8.29 -49.40 -35.46
CA ASP A 513 9.10 -50.39 -34.75
C ASP A 513 9.00 -50.47 -33.21
N ASP A 514 7.91 -51.07 -32.71
CA ASP A 514 8.02 -52.07 -31.64
C ASP A 514 6.88 -53.12 -31.69
N GLN A 515 7.24 -54.41 -31.55
CA GLN A 515 6.31 -55.54 -31.70
C GLN A 515 5.81 -56.09 -30.37
N VAL A 516 4.51 -56.38 -30.27
CA VAL A 516 3.93 -57.19 -29.18
C VAL A 516 3.67 -58.61 -29.68
N GLY A 517 4.25 -59.60 -28.99
CA GLY A 517 4.08 -61.03 -29.29
C GLY A 517 2.73 -61.60 -28.80
N GLY A 518 2.45 -62.86 -29.16
CA GLY A 518 1.21 -63.59 -28.82
C GLY A 518 0.90 -63.68 -27.32
N ASP A 519 -0.29 -64.12 -26.91
CA ASP A 519 -1.04 -65.23 -27.53
C ASP A 519 -2.56 -64.99 -27.60
N GLY A 520 -3.15 -65.18 -28.79
CA GLY A 520 -4.60 -65.18 -29.02
C GLY A 520 -4.94 -66.04 -30.23
N GLN A 521 -5.71 -67.10 -30.02
CA GLN A 521 -5.98 -68.11 -31.06
C GLN A 521 -6.98 -67.60 -32.09
N ILE A 522 -6.61 -67.62 -33.37
CA ILE A 522 -7.56 -67.54 -34.47
C ILE A 522 -8.23 -68.91 -34.59
N GLY A 523 -9.51 -68.97 -34.20
CA GLY A 523 -10.41 -70.09 -34.48
C GLY A 523 -11.25 -69.77 -35.72
N ASP A 524 -11.72 -70.82 -36.38
CA ASP A 524 -12.50 -70.72 -37.61
C ASP A 524 -13.82 -69.95 -37.43
N ASP A 525 -14.35 -69.41 -38.54
CA ASP A 525 -15.62 -68.68 -38.68
C ASP A 525 -15.67 -67.25 -38.08
N ASP A 526 -15.30 -66.23 -38.89
CA ASP A 526 -16.13 -65.03 -39.13
C ASP A 526 -15.59 -64.14 -40.27
N GLN A 527 -16.46 -63.30 -40.87
CA GLN A 527 -16.30 -62.83 -42.26
C GLN A 527 -15.72 -61.42 -42.46
N VAL A 528 -15.12 -61.22 -43.64
CA VAL A 528 -14.95 -59.89 -44.26
C VAL A 528 -16.32 -59.30 -44.60
N GLY A 529 -16.57 -58.05 -44.20
CA GLY A 529 -17.83 -57.34 -44.44
C GLY A 529 -17.61 -55.91 -44.93
N GLY A 530 -17.05 -55.76 -46.13
CA GLY A 530 -17.14 -54.51 -46.88
C GLY A 530 -18.35 -54.56 -47.81
N ASP A 531 -19.32 -53.68 -47.55
CA ASP A 531 -20.45 -53.26 -48.39
C ASP A 531 -21.52 -54.29 -48.84
N ASP A 532 -22.77 -53.84 -48.77
CA ASP A 532 -24.01 -54.60 -48.99
C ASP A 532 -24.11 -55.38 -50.32
N GLN A 533 -24.40 -56.69 -50.24
CA GLN A 533 -25.58 -57.40 -50.78
C GLN A 533 -25.29 -58.88 -51.12
N ILE A 534 -26.30 -59.74 -50.91
CA ILE A 534 -26.26 -61.19 -51.15
C ILE A 534 -26.60 -61.52 -52.63
N GLY A 535 -25.83 -62.40 -53.26
CA GLY A 535 -26.26 -63.09 -54.48
C GLY A 535 -25.16 -63.80 -55.27
N ASP A 536 -24.99 -65.10 -54.98
CA ASP A 536 -24.57 -66.23 -55.86
C ASP A 536 -23.31 -66.15 -56.77
N ASP A 537 -22.70 -67.34 -56.93
CA ASP A 537 -21.71 -67.80 -57.93
C ASP A 537 -20.19 -67.47 -57.80
N ASP A 538 -19.41 -68.57 -57.76
CA ASP A 538 -18.02 -68.81 -58.21
C ASP A 538 -16.76 -68.10 -57.61
N GLN A 539 -16.13 -68.82 -56.67
CA GLN A 539 -14.85 -69.57 -56.82
C GLN A 539 -13.60 -69.01 -57.59
N VAL A 540 -12.42 -69.28 -56.99
CA VAL A 540 -11.01 -69.21 -57.52
C VAL A 540 -10.44 -67.78 -57.73
N GLY A 541 -9.21 -67.42 -57.34
CA GLY A 541 -8.09 -68.16 -56.73
C GLY A 541 -6.78 -68.02 -57.55
N GLY A 542 -5.61 -68.14 -56.91
CA GLY A 542 -4.31 -68.29 -57.60
C GLY A 542 -3.22 -67.28 -57.20
N ASP A 543 -2.01 -67.82 -57.00
CA ASP A 543 -0.75 -67.08 -56.82
C ASP A 543 -0.35 -66.26 -58.06
N ASP A 544 0.53 -65.26 -57.91
CA ASP A 544 1.80 -65.30 -58.65
C ASP A 544 2.91 -64.35 -58.13
N GLN A 545 4.15 -64.60 -58.59
CA GLN A 545 5.38 -63.97 -58.11
C GLN A 545 6.00 -62.91 -59.04
N ILE A 546 6.84 -62.04 -58.43
CA ILE A 546 8.03 -61.35 -59.01
C ILE A 546 7.80 -60.29 -60.12
N GLY A 547 8.34 -59.09 -59.88
CA GLY A 547 9.40 -58.60 -60.77
C GLY A 547 9.43 -57.13 -61.22
N ARG A 548 10.32 -56.36 -60.57
CA ARG A 548 10.96 -55.08 -61.00
C ARG A 548 10.11 -53.81 -61.11
#